data_AF-A0A3S5J3K2-F1
#
_entry.id   AF-A0A3S5J3K2-F1
#
_cell.length_a   1.000
_cell.length_b   1.000
_cell.length_c   1.000
_cell.angle_alpha   90.00
_cell.angle_beta   90.00
_cell.angle_gamma   90.00
#
_symmetry.space_group_name_H-M   'P 1'
#
loop_
_entity.id
_entity.type
_entity.pdbx_description
1 polymer ?
#
loop_
_entity_poly.entity_id
_entity_poly.type
_entity_poly.pdbx_seq_one_letter_code
_entity_poly.pdbx_strand_id
1 'polypeptide(L)'
;MKLDIQDKIRKLFELCDELTQITGRNCSPNGQQLGNLGEHLIVSLNNWELAKAGQKGWDAITKTGRKVSIKTITACGVGVNI
;
A
#
# COMPACT_ATOMS: atom_id res chain seq x y z
N MET A 1 -8.49 -10.84 -17.29
CA MET A 1 -7.76 -9.57 -17.07
C MET A 1 -7.36 -9.52 -15.61
N LYS A 2 -6.05 -9.57 -15.29
CA LYS A 2 -5.57 -9.49 -13.90
C LYS A 2 -5.79 -8.05 -13.44
N LEU A 3 -6.53 -7.85 -12.35
CA LEU A 3 -6.79 -6.50 -11.83
C LEU A 3 -5.48 -5.93 -11.27
N ASP A 4 -5.12 -4.72 -11.70
CA ASP A 4 -3.95 -4.01 -11.18
C ASP A 4 -4.21 -3.59 -9.72
N ILE A 5 -3.16 -3.64 -8.90
CA ILE A 5 -3.25 -3.33 -7.47
C ILE A 5 -3.69 -1.88 -7.26
N GLN A 6 -3.29 -1.00 -8.17
CA GLN A 6 -3.68 0.41 -8.14
C GLN A 6 -5.19 0.58 -8.25
N ASP A 7 -5.82 -0.18 -9.14
CA ASP A 7 -7.27 -0.11 -9.35
C ASP A 7 -8.04 -0.58 -8.13
N LYS A 8 -7.54 -1.60 -7.44
CA LYS A 8 -8.14 -2.11 -6.20
C LYS A 8 -7.98 -1.13 -5.05
N ILE A 9 -6.80 -0.52 -4.90
CA ILE A 9 -6.55 0.51 -3.90
C ILE A 9 -7.46 1.70 -4.14
N ARG A 10 -7.57 2.20 -5.38
CA ARG A 10 -8.45 3.32 -5.74
C ARG A 10 -9.90 3.05 -5.36
N LYS A 11 -10.43 1.88 -5.75
CA LYS A 11 -11.80 1.46 -5.40
C LYS A 11 -12.04 1.35 -3.90
N LEU A 12 -11.04 0.94 -3.13
CA LEU A 12 -11.15 0.90 -1.68
C LEU A 12 -11.32 2.30 -1.08
N PHE A 13 -10.55 3.28 -1.56
CA PHE A 13 -10.70 4.67 -1.10
C PHE A 13 -12.02 5.28 -1.57
N GLU A 14 -12.45 5.04 -2.82
CA GLU A 14 -13.78 5.44 -3.31
C GLU A 14 -14.89 4.88 -2.40
N LEU A 15 -14.81 3.62 -2.00
CA LEU A 15 -15.76 3.00 -1.08
C LEU A 15 -15.72 3.63 0.31
N CYS A 16 -14.54 3.97 0.82
CA CYS A 16 -14.39 4.68 2.09
C CYS A 16 -15.04 6.08 2.02
N ASP A 17 -14.90 6.78 0.90
CA ASP A 17 -15.54 8.08 0.69
C ASP A 17 -17.06 7.94 0.63
N GLU A 18 -17.59 6.96 -0.11
CA GLU A 18 -19.02 6.65 -0.16
C GLU A 18 -19.60 6.36 1.23
N LEU A 19 -18.91 5.53 2.03
CA LEU A 19 -19.29 5.24 3.41
C LEU A 19 -19.25 6.50 4.29
N THR A 20 -18.29 7.39 4.07
CA THR A 20 -18.21 8.67 4.77
C THR A 20 -19.45 9.53 4.50
N GLN A 21 -19.89 9.60 3.24
CA GLN A 21 -21.10 10.35 2.86
C GLN A 21 -22.36 9.77 3.48
N ILE A 22 -22.50 8.44 3.51
CA ILE A 22 -23.69 7.76 4.07
C ILE A 22 -23.74 7.90 5.59
N THR A 23 -22.60 7.77 6.27
CA THR A 23 -22.55 7.70 7.73
C THR A 23 -22.32 9.05 8.42
N GLY A 24 -21.87 10.07 7.66
CA GLY A 24 -21.44 11.36 8.21
C GLY A 24 -20.18 11.27 9.07
N ARG A 25 -19.48 10.13 9.08
CA ARG A 25 -18.24 9.90 9.83
C ARG A 25 -17.11 9.57 8.88
N ASN A 26 -15.93 10.13 9.12
CA ASN A 26 -14.76 9.83 8.29
C ASN A 26 -14.43 8.34 8.33
N CYS A 27 -14.53 7.67 7.18
CA CYS A 27 -14.10 6.30 6.98
C CYS A 27 -12.80 6.32 6.18
N SER A 28 -11.76 5.65 6.69
CA SER A 28 -10.51 5.45 5.96
C SER A 28 -9.94 4.08 6.28
N PRO A 29 -9.06 3.52 5.44
CA PRO A 29 -8.19 2.44 5.86
C PRO A 29 -7.39 2.92 7.09
N ASN A 30 -7.25 2.08 8.11
CA ASN A 30 -6.48 2.45 9.29
C ASN A 30 -4.98 2.50 8.98
N GLY A 31 -4.16 3.08 9.87
CA GLY A 31 -2.73 3.31 9.61
C GLY A 31 -1.94 2.04 9.25
N GLN A 32 -2.24 0.90 9.87
CA GLN A 32 -1.60 -0.38 9.53
C GLN A 32 -2.03 -0.88 8.14
N GLN A 33 -3.31 -0.78 7.82
CA GLN A 33 -3.82 -1.12 6.49
C GLN A 33 -3.21 -0.21 5.42
N LEU A 34 -3.09 1.09 5.68
CA LEU A 34 -2.45 2.06 4.79
C LEU A 34 -0.98 1.70 4.49
N GLY A 35 -0.25 1.25 5.52
CA GLY A 35 1.11 0.70 5.40
C GLY A 35 1.18 -0.43 4.39
N ASN A 36 0.39 -1.48 4.63
CA ASN A 36 0.35 -2.67 3.78
C ASN A 36 -0.02 -2.33 2.32
N LEU A 37 -0.97 -1.41 2.09
CA LEU A 37 -1.35 -0.99 0.74
C LEU A 37 -0.19 -0.30 0.00
N GLY A 38 0.59 0.54 0.68
CA GLY A 38 1.74 1.21 0.08
C GLY A 38 2.88 0.26 -0.28
N GLU A 39 3.15 -0.73 0.56
CA GLU A 39 4.11 -1.81 0.28
C GLU A 39 3.73 -2.56 -1.00
N HIS A 40 2.48 -3.02 -1.05
CA HIS A 40 1.90 -3.70 -2.19
C HIS A 40 1.94 -2.86 -3.49
N LEU A 41 1.64 -1.56 -3.39
CA LEU A 41 1.68 -0.63 -4.52
C LEU A 41 3.09 -0.49 -5.10
N ILE A 42 4.08 -0.23 -4.24
CA ILE A 42 5.48 -0.04 -4.65
C ILE A 42 6.03 -1.31 -5.30
N VAL A 43 5.75 -2.47 -4.71
CA VAL A 43 6.21 -3.77 -5.23
C VAL A 43 5.61 -4.04 -6.60
N SER A 44 4.31 -3.78 -6.79
CA SER A 44 3.62 -3.94 -8.07
C SER A 44 4.20 -3.04 -9.15
N LEU A 45 4.38 -1.75 -8.84
CA LEU A 45 4.91 -0.75 -9.77
C LEU A 45 6.34 -1.04 -10.25
N ASN A 46 7.18 -1.55 -9.36
CA ASN A 46 8.59 -1.76 -9.65
C ASN A 46 8.93 -3.22 -10.00
N ASN A 47 7.94 -4.12 -9.92
CA ASN A 47 8.10 -5.57 -10.01
C ASN A 47 9.22 -6.07 -9.08
N TRP A 48 9.09 -5.73 -7.79
CA TRP A 48 9.94 -6.19 -6.70
C TRP A 48 9.35 -7.44 -6.04
N GLU A 49 10.03 -7.99 -5.05
CA GLU A 49 9.51 -9.10 -4.23
C GLU A 49 9.10 -8.55 -2.85
N LEU A 50 7.83 -8.72 -2.46
CA LEU A 50 7.36 -8.34 -1.13
C LEU A 50 7.85 -9.34 -0.08
N ALA A 51 8.24 -8.84 1.09
CA ALA A 51 8.60 -9.68 2.23
C ALA A 51 7.42 -10.56 2.69
N LYS A 52 7.74 -11.65 3.38
CA LYS A 52 6.71 -12.45 4.06
C LYS A 52 6.10 -11.66 5.20
N ALA A 53 4.81 -11.87 5.45
CA ALA A 53 4.12 -11.28 6.60
C ALA A 53 4.87 -11.58 7.91
N GLY A 54 5.12 -10.55 8.72
CA GLY A 54 5.85 -10.66 9.98
C GLY A 54 7.38 -10.65 9.86
N GLN A 55 7.94 -10.53 8.65
CA GLN A 55 9.36 -10.28 8.45
C GLN A 55 9.77 -8.96 9.13
N LYS A 56 10.90 -9.00 9.85
CA LYS A 56 11.48 -7.81 10.48
C LYS A 56 12.64 -7.26 9.66
N GLY A 57 12.76 -5.94 9.62
CA GLY A 57 13.91 -5.19 9.12
C GLY A 57 13.88 -4.79 7.64
N TRP A 58 12.96 -5.31 6.84
CA TRP A 58 12.76 -4.91 5.44
C TRP A 58 11.37 -5.34 4.95
N ASP A 59 10.84 -4.61 3.98
CA ASP A 59 9.48 -4.79 3.47
C ASP A 59 9.48 -5.38 2.04
N ALA A 60 10.53 -5.13 1.25
CA ALA A 60 10.68 -5.73 -0.07
C ALA A 60 12.16 -5.93 -0.48
N ILE A 61 12.37 -6.73 -1.53
CA ILE A 61 13.65 -6.91 -2.23
C ILE A 61 13.52 -6.38 -3.65
N THR A 62 14.41 -5.45 -4.03
CA THR A 62 14.45 -4.89 -5.39
C THR A 62 14.91 -5.92 -6.42
N LYS A 63 14.73 -5.62 -7.71
CA LYS A 63 15.28 -6.44 -8.81
C LYS A 63 16.79 -6.65 -8.74
N THR A 64 17.52 -5.76 -8.08
CA THR A 64 18.98 -5.85 -7.90
C THR A 64 19.36 -6.56 -6.58
N GLY A 65 18.39 -7.17 -5.88
CA GLY A 65 18.62 -7.89 -4.62
C GLY A 65 18.77 -7.01 -3.38
N ARG A 66 18.47 -5.69 -3.45
CA ARG A 66 18.58 -4.79 -2.30
C ARG A 66 17.34 -4.90 -1.42
N LYS A 67 17.54 -4.94 -0.11
CA LYS A 67 16.45 -4.92 0.88
C LYS A 67 16.05 -3.47 1.13
N VAL A 68 14.76 -3.16 1.05
CA VAL A 68 14.24 -1.80 1.23
C VAL A 68 13.17 -1.77 2.30
N SER A 69 13.03 -0.62 2.95
CA SER A 69 11.88 -0.33 3.82
C SER A 69 10.94 0.64 3.11
N ILE A 70 9.64 0.39 3.19
CA ILE A 70 8.58 1.16 2.56
C ILE A 70 7.76 1.79 3.68
N LYS A 71 7.52 3.10 3.59
CA LYS A 71 6.69 3.85 4.56
C LYS A 71 5.61 4.60 3.82
N THR A 72 4.35 4.25 4.08
CA THR A 72 3.19 5.02 3.59
C THR A 72 2.97 6.24 4.49
N ILE A 73 2.88 7.43 3.89
CA ILE A 73 2.74 8.71 4.62
C ILE A 73 1.31 9.25 4.48
N THR A 74 0.74 9.17 3.28
CA THR A 74 -0.65 9.60 3.01
C THR A 74 -1.31 8.61 2.03
N ALA A 75 -2.61 8.75 1.79
CA ALA A 75 -3.32 7.97 0.76
C ALA A 75 -2.69 8.09 -0.65
N CYS A 76 -1.93 9.16 -0.90
CA CYS A 76 -1.31 9.49 -2.19
C CYS A 76 0.22 9.57 -2.15
N GLY A 77 0.85 9.19 -1.02
CA GLY A 77 2.29 9.37 -0.81
C GLY A 77 2.95 8.18 -0.14
N VAL A 78 4.00 7.63 -0.77
CA VAL A 78 4.82 6.54 -0.25
C VAL A 78 6.30 6.92 -0.35
N GLY A 79 7.06 6.69 0.71
CA GLY A 79 8.52 6.82 0.74
C GLY A 79 9.20 5.45 0.71
N VAL A 80 10.33 5.36 -0.01
CA VAL A 80 11.17 4.16 -0.08
C VAL A 80 12.56 4.51 0.43
N ASN A 81 13.04 3.76 1.43
CA ASN A 81 14.41 3.85 1.94
C ASN A 81 15.23 2.68 1.42
N ILE A 82 16.37 2.99 0.80
CA ILE A 82 17.24 2.07 0.06
C ILE A 82 18.55 1.83 0.79
#